data_AF-A0A8X6Z1A5-F1
#
_entry.id   AF-A0A8X6Z1A5-F1
#
_cell.length_a   1.000
_cell.length_b   1.000
_cell.length_c   1.000
_cell.angle_alpha   90.00
_cell.angle_beta   90.00
_cell.angle_gamma   90.00
#
_symmetry.space_group_name_H-M   'P 1'
#
loop_
_entity.id
_entity.type
_entity.pdbx_description
1 polymer ?
#
loop_
_entity_poly.entity_id
_entity_poly.type
_entity_poly.pdbx_seq_one_letter_code
_entity_poly.pdbx_strand_id
1 'polypeptide(L)'
;MKNLLLKIQKVIFVGLLILVYSRDLAANYGWTSAFHTTFLAWTFFVLCLPFATGNVVIKIPYEFITSKKMLYPPAVTWTLAILGNFISYHIFPFMYFRTATTQSLYSVLTDLGYYWPVILTSFIATFYGIILENSTKKRNINFRLLGVFFRLASIIATVIFLFNDFILVLNTHGNV
;
A
#
# COMPACT_ATOMS: atom_id res chain seq x y z
N MET A 1 -27.42 4.77 16.13
CA MET A 1 -26.30 5.31 16.94
C MET A 1 -25.03 4.43 16.91
N LYS A 2 -25.11 3.12 17.23
CA LYS A 2 -23.93 2.21 17.24
C LYS A 2 -23.11 2.19 15.94
N ASN A 3 -23.76 2.18 14.77
CA ASN A 3 -23.06 2.19 13.47
C ASN A 3 -22.29 3.48 13.18
N LEU A 4 -22.74 4.62 13.72
CA LEU A 4 -22.05 5.91 13.54
C LEU A 4 -20.79 5.97 14.42
N LEU A 5 -20.91 5.54 15.69
CA LEU A 5 -19.80 5.41 16.62
C LEU A 5 -18.68 4.51 16.07
N LEU A 6 -19.03 3.35 15.51
CA LEU A 6 -18.08 2.44 14.86
C LEU A 6 -17.36 3.05 13.66
N LYS A 7 -18.05 3.85 12.84
CA LYS A 7 -17.40 4.57 11.72
C LYS A 7 -16.40 5.61 12.22
N ILE A 8 -16.80 6.40 13.22
CA ILE A 8 -15.96 7.45 13.82
C ILE A 8 -14.70 6.83 14.44
N GLN A 9 -14.83 5.75 15.20
CA GLN A 9 -13.69 5.04 15.80
C GLN A 9 -12.68 4.60 14.73
N LYS A 10 -13.14 4.09 13.59
CA LYS A 10 -12.25 3.65 12.50
C LYS A 10 -11.55 4.83 11.81
N VAL A 11 -12.25 5.94 11.57
CA VAL A 11 -11.63 7.15 11.00
C VAL A 11 -10.55 7.70 11.95
N ILE A 12 -10.86 7.78 13.24
CA ILE A 12 -9.90 8.22 14.27
C ILE A 12 -8.68 7.29 14.29
N PHE A 13 -8.89 5.97 14.26
CA PHE A 13 -7.81 5.00 14.24
C PHE A 13 -6.87 5.21 13.05
N VAL A 14 -7.42 5.41 11.84
CA VAL A 14 -6.61 5.67 10.63
C VAL A 14 -5.86 6.98 10.76
N GLY A 15 -6.52 8.05 11.22
CA GLY A 15 -5.86 9.34 11.45
C GLY A 15 -4.72 9.24 12.46
N LEU A 16 -4.91 8.48 13.53
CA LEU A 16 -3.90 8.27 14.58
C LEU A 16 -2.70 7.46 14.04
N LEU A 17 -2.96 6.45 13.19
CA LEU A 17 -1.90 5.66 12.55
C LEU A 17 -1.02 6.55 11.63
N ILE A 18 -1.65 7.42 10.83
CA ILE A 18 -0.94 8.41 10.00
C ILE A 18 -0.15 9.38 10.87
N LEU A 19 -0.75 9.90 11.94
CA LEU A 19 -0.08 10.84 12.85
C LEU A 19 1.12 10.21 13.56
N VAL A 20 1.01 8.97 14.03
CA VAL A 20 2.12 8.26 14.69
C VAL A 20 3.27 8.04 13.71
N TYR A 21 2.99 7.56 12.50
CA TYR A 21 4.04 7.35 11.50
C TYR A 21 4.68 8.69 11.06
N SER A 22 3.88 9.74 10.90
CA SER A 22 4.37 11.05 10.47
C SER A 22 5.08 11.86 11.56
N ARG A 23 4.90 11.55 12.85
CA ARG A 23 5.46 12.33 13.97
C ARG A 23 6.99 12.35 13.95
N ASP A 24 7.61 11.18 13.83
CA ASP A 24 9.07 11.06 13.83
C ASP A 24 9.70 11.69 12.58
N LEU A 25 8.97 11.61 11.45
CA LEU A 25 9.33 12.28 10.21
C LEU A 25 9.20 13.81 10.31
N ALA A 26 8.15 14.29 10.98
CA ALA A 26 7.86 15.72 11.12
C ALA A 26 8.92 16.43 11.96
N ALA A 27 9.45 15.76 12.99
CA ALA A 27 10.54 16.27 13.82
C ALA A 27 11.82 16.53 13.00
N ASN A 28 12.09 15.72 11.98
CA ASN A 28 13.32 15.79 11.18
C ASN A 28 13.18 16.61 9.88
N TYR A 29 12.01 16.58 9.24
CA TYR A 29 11.81 17.07 7.87
C TYR A 29 10.66 18.06 7.71
N GLY A 30 9.96 18.39 8.80
CA GLY A 30 8.77 19.23 8.80
C GLY A 30 7.49 18.48 8.41
N TRP A 31 6.34 19.05 8.80
CA TRP A 31 5.03 18.41 8.63
C TRP A 31 4.67 18.12 7.16
N THR A 32 4.93 19.06 6.24
CA THR A 32 4.60 18.86 4.82
C THR A 32 5.34 17.67 4.23
N SER A 33 6.65 17.59 4.46
CA SER A 33 7.47 16.47 4.03
C SER A 33 7.02 15.17 4.69
N ALA A 34 6.71 15.19 5.98
CA ALA A 34 6.26 14.02 6.72
C ALA A 34 4.96 13.44 6.17
N PHE A 35 3.96 14.27 5.88
CA PHE A 35 2.72 13.81 5.26
C PHE A 35 2.96 13.24 3.87
N HIS A 36 3.83 13.87 3.06
CA HIS A 36 4.15 13.37 1.73
C HIS A 36 4.89 12.04 1.78
N THR A 37 5.91 11.91 2.63
CA THR A 37 6.63 10.63 2.85
C THR A 37 5.70 9.55 3.39
N THR A 38 4.76 9.90 4.27
CA THR A 38 3.73 8.96 4.76
C THR A 38 2.79 8.51 3.65
N PHE A 39 2.39 9.43 2.77
CA PHE A 39 1.61 9.10 1.58
C PHE A 39 2.37 8.14 0.66
N LEU A 40 3.65 8.41 0.38
CA LEU A 40 4.50 7.52 -0.42
C LEU A 40 4.63 6.14 0.24
N ALA A 41 4.89 6.07 1.55
CA ALA A 41 4.93 4.80 2.27
C ALA A 41 3.59 4.04 2.18
N TRP A 42 2.45 4.74 2.25
CA TRP A 42 1.15 4.14 2.01
C TRP A 42 1.02 3.58 0.58
N THR A 43 1.48 4.31 -0.44
CA THR A 43 1.45 3.81 -1.83
C THR A 43 2.32 2.57 -2.03
N PHE A 44 3.45 2.46 -1.32
CA PHE A 44 4.26 1.23 -1.30
C PHE A 44 3.43 0.04 -0.85
N PHE A 45 2.70 0.16 0.26
CA PHE A 45 1.84 -0.92 0.71
C PHE A 45 0.73 -1.25 -0.28
N VAL A 46 0.13 -0.25 -0.94
CA VAL A 46 -0.92 -0.48 -1.95
C VAL A 46 -0.39 -1.24 -3.16
N LEU A 47 0.79 -0.87 -3.66
CA LEU A 47 1.35 -1.46 -4.88
C LEU A 47 2.04 -2.80 -4.61
N CYS A 48 2.71 -2.95 -3.46
CA CYS A 48 3.53 -4.12 -3.15
C CYS A 48 2.87 -5.14 -2.22
N LEU A 49 1.77 -4.81 -1.53
CA LEU A 49 1.05 -5.77 -0.68
C LEU A 49 -0.39 -6.01 -1.16
N PRO A 50 -0.77 -7.26 -1.42
CA PRO A 50 -2.09 -7.61 -1.96
C PRO A 50 -3.22 -7.43 -0.94
N PHE A 51 -2.88 -7.20 0.34
CA PHE A 51 -3.84 -6.96 1.42
C PHE A 51 -4.23 -5.50 1.60
N ALA A 52 -3.46 -4.57 1.03
CA ALA A 52 -3.71 -3.14 1.11
C ALA A 52 -4.88 -2.72 0.20
N THR A 53 -5.97 -3.48 0.24
CA THR A 53 -7.27 -3.06 -0.24
C THR A 53 -7.62 -1.79 0.54
N GLY A 54 -7.68 -0.62 -0.10
CA GLY A 54 -7.90 0.67 0.59
C GLY A 54 -9.27 0.82 1.27
N ASN A 55 -9.90 -0.30 1.61
CA ASN A 55 -10.99 -0.45 2.55
C ASN A 55 -10.74 0.29 3.87
N VAL A 56 -9.52 0.33 4.39
CA VAL A 56 -9.26 1.01 5.67
C VAL A 56 -8.97 2.49 5.46
N VAL A 57 -8.01 2.83 4.60
CA VAL A 57 -7.52 4.21 4.44
C VAL A 57 -8.45 5.09 3.60
N ILE A 58 -9.10 4.56 2.55
CA ILE A 58 -9.89 5.35 1.59
C ILE A 58 -11.39 5.14 1.77
N LYS A 59 -11.85 3.89 1.80
CA LYS A 59 -13.29 3.58 1.85
C LYS A 59 -13.94 4.15 3.11
N ILE A 60 -13.34 3.96 4.28
CA ILE A 60 -13.93 4.42 5.54
C ILE A 60 -14.14 5.93 5.56
N PRO A 61 -13.13 6.79 5.28
CA PRO A 61 -13.36 8.23 5.23
C PRO A 61 -14.31 8.63 4.10
N TYR A 62 -14.24 8.00 2.93
CA TYR A 62 -15.18 8.26 1.84
C TYR A 62 -16.64 8.00 2.26
N GLU A 63 -16.93 6.84 2.86
CA GLU A 63 -18.26 6.46 3.32
C GLU A 63 -18.73 7.26 4.55
N PHE A 64 -17.80 7.89 5.26
CA PHE A 64 -18.10 8.82 6.34
C PHE A 64 -18.52 10.19 5.80
N ILE A 65 -17.75 10.74 4.84
CA ILE A 65 -18.01 12.08 4.26
C ILE A 65 -19.23 12.05 3.34
N THR A 66 -19.29 11.09 2.41
CA THR A 66 -20.33 11.05 1.37
C THR A 66 -21.60 10.33 1.81
N SER A 67 -21.55 9.60 2.93
CA SER A 67 -22.58 8.66 3.38
C SER A 67 -22.98 7.60 2.34
N LYS A 68 -22.27 7.50 1.20
CA LYS A 68 -22.50 6.53 0.12
C LYS A 68 -21.50 5.39 0.26
N LYS A 69 -21.92 4.17 -0.10
CA LYS A 69 -21.03 3.00 -0.14
C LYS A 69 -20.10 3.10 -1.34
N MET A 70 -18.83 2.77 -1.12
CA MET A 70 -17.85 2.73 -2.21
C MET A 70 -17.91 1.38 -2.92
N LEU A 71 -18.18 1.39 -4.24
CA LEU A 71 -18.33 0.17 -5.05
C LEU A 71 -17.01 -0.59 -5.26
N TYR A 72 -15.92 0.13 -5.60
CA TYR A 72 -14.62 -0.50 -5.91
C TYR A 72 -13.46 0.18 -5.17
N PRO A 73 -13.33 -0.02 -3.83
CA PRO A 73 -12.24 0.53 -3.04
C PRO A 73 -10.84 0.21 -3.58
N PRO A 74 -10.52 -1.04 -3.98
CA PRO A 74 -9.18 -1.36 -4.45
C PRO A 74 -8.81 -0.63 -5.75
N ALA A 75 -9.74 -0.50 -6.69
CA ALA A 75 -9.49 0.20 -7.96
C ALA A 75 -9.11 1.66 -7.72
N VAL A 76 -9.88 2.39 -6.92
CA VAL A 76 -9.60 3.80 -6.58
C VAL A 76 -8.27 3.93 -5.82
N THR A 77 -7.99 3.00 -4.91
CA THR A 77 -6.75 3.01 -4.11
C THR A 77 -5.53 2.84 -5.01
N TRP A 78 -5.58 1.88 -5.94
CA TRP A 78 -4.54 1.67 -6.95
C TRP A 78 -4.35 2.89 -7.85
N THR A 79 -5.44 3.48 -8.34
CA THR A 79 -5.38 4.70 -9.16
C THR A 79 -4.72 5.85 -8.40
N LEU A 80 -5.09 6.08 -7.14
CA LEU A 80 -4.47 7.12 -6.31
C LEU A 80 -2.99 6.84 -6.03
N ALA A 81 -2.62 5.57 -5.80
CA ALA A 81 -1.23 5.19 -5.57
C ALA A 81 -0.37 5.41 -6.82
N ILE A 82 -0.85 5.01 -8.00
CA ILE A 82 -0.13 5.19 -9.27
C ILE A 82 0.01 6.68 -9.60
N LEU A 83 -1.10 7.43 -9.58
CA LEU A 83 -1.09 8.87 -9.89
C LEU A 83 -0.22 9.65 -8.89
N GLY A 84 -0.35 9.34 -7.60
CA GLY A 84 0.44 9.94 -6.55
C GLY A 84 1.94 9.70 -6.73
N ASN A 85 2.34 8.49 -7.11
CA ASN A 85 3.74 8.18 -7.43
C ASN A 85 4.21 8.90 -8.68
N PHE A 86 3.41 8.91 -9.74
CA PHE A 86 3.76 9.61 -10.98
C PHE A 86 4.04 11.10 -10.71
N ILE A 87 3.14 11.77 -9.99
CA ILE A 87 3.31 13.18 -9.60
C ILE A 87 4.54 13.35 -8.70
N SER A 88 4.73 12.49 -7.70
CA SER A 88 5.83 12.60 -6.75
C SER A 88 7.19 12.36 -7.39
N TYR A 89 7.28 11.41 -8.32
CA TYR A 89 8.50 11.11 -9.05
C TYR A 89 8.96 12.30 -9.90
N HIS A 90 8.03 12.98 -10.58
CA HIS A 90 8.38 14.11 -11.45
C HIS A 90 8.61 15.42 -10.70
N ILE A 91 7.91 15.68 -9.60
CA ILE A 91 7.97 16.98 -8.91
C ILE A 91 8.90 16.93 -7.68
N PHE A 92 8.92 15.81 -6.94
CA PHE A 92 9.60 15.71 -5.64
C PHE A 92 10.39 14.39 -5.48
N PRO A 93 11.35 14.08 -6.37
CA PRO A 93 12.06 12.81 -6.34
C PRO A 93 12.87 12.58 -5.04
N PHE A 94 13.31 13.65 -4.39
CA PHE A 94 14.05 13.57 -3.12
C PHE A 94 13.23 12.96 -1.97
N MET A 95 11.89 12.98 -2.05
CA MET A 95 11.03 12.43 -1.00
C MET A 95 11.14 10.91 -0.88
N TYR A 96 11.61 10.24 -1.93
CA TYR A 96 11.81 8.79 -1.91
C TYR A 96 12.99 8.35 -1.04
N PHE A 97 13.97 9.22 -0.81
CA PHE A 97 15.19 8.88 -0.05
C PHE A 97 15.09 9.20 1.45
N ARG A 98 13.87 9.43 1.97
CA ARG A 98 13.64 9.81 3.37
C ARG A 98 13.55 8.63 4.33
N THR A 99 13.01 7.49 3.87
CA THR A 99 12.90 6.26 4.65
C THR A 99 13.25 5.05 3.81
N ALA A 100 13.61 3.94 4.47
CA ALA A 100 13.83 2.66 3.79
C ALA A 100 12.61 2.25 2.95
N THR A 101 11.40 2.45 3.46
CA THR A 101 10.16 2.10 2.73
C THR A 101 9.99 2.91 1.45
N THR A 102 10.20 4.22 1.49
CA THR A 102 10.10 5.05 0.30
C THR A 102 11.27 4.82 -0.66
N GLN A 103 12.42 4.43 -0.16
CA GLN A 103 13.58 4.10 -0.99
C GLN A 103 13.34 2.79 -1.73
N SER A 104 12.85 1.74 -1.05
CA SER A 104 12.43 0.50 -1.71
C SER A 104 11.34 0.75 -2.74
N LEU A 105 10.38 1.65 -2.46
CA LEU A 105 9.37 2.06 -3.43
C LEU A 105 10.00 2.68 -4.70
N TYR A 106 11.01 3.52 -4.55
CA TYR A 106 11.73 4.07 -5.69
C TYR A 106 12.37 2.97 -6.53
N SER A 107 13.11 2.06 -5.89
CA SER A 107 13.72 0.90 -6.55
C SER A 107 12.67 0.09 -7.32
N VAL A 108 11.53 -0.21 -6.68
CA VAL A 108 10.38 -0.92 -7.28
C VAL A 108 9.85 -0.22 -8.53
N LEU A 109 9.80 1.11 -8.54
CA LEU A 109 9.27 1.88 -9.66
C LEU A 109 10.29 2.02 -10.80
N THR A 110 11.59 2.13 -10.50
CA THR A 110 12.62 2.40 -11.51
C THR A 110 13.21 1.16 -12.16
N ASP A 111 13.34 0.05 -11.44
CA ASP A 111 13.85 -1.20 -12.00
C ASP A 111 12.70 -2.07 -12.51
N LEU A 112 12.37 -1.85 -13.79
CA LEU A 112 11.31 -2.57 -14.49
C LEU A 112 11.53 -4.07 -14.62
N GLY A 113 12.78 -4.54 -14.56
CA GLY A 113 13.09 -5.95 -14.76
C GLY A 113 12.89 -6.77 -13.49
N TYR A 114 13.60 -6.38 -12.43
CA TYR A 114 13.73 -7.21 -11.25
C TYR A 114 12.51 -7.10 -10.30
N TYR A 115 11.88 -5.92 -10.24
CA TYR A 115 10.95 -5.60 -9.15
C TYR A 115 9.47 -5.51 -9.55
N TRP A 116 9.17 -5.32 -10.83
CA TRP A 116 7.80 -5.30 -11.35
C TRP A 116 6.97 -6.58 -11.15
N PRO A 117 7.55 -7.79 -11.08
CA PRO A 117 6.79 -8.98 -10.71
C PRO A 117 6.04 -8.83 -9.37
N VAL A 118 6.57 -8.05 -8.42
CA VAL A 118 5.90 -7.79 -7.13
C VAL A 118 4.64 -6.96 -7.34
N ILE A 119 4.70 -5.89 -8.14
CA ILE A 119 3.53 -5.07 -8.47
C ILE A 119 2.50 -5.91 -9.22
N LEU A 120 2.91 -6.69 -10.22
CA LEU A 120 2.02 -7.51 -11.03
C LEU A 120 1.32 -8.59 -10.19
N THR A 121 2.07 -9.29 -9.34
CA THR A 121 1.48 -10.31 -8.45
C THR A 121 0.53 -9.70 -7.44
N SER A 122 0.86 -8.53 -6.88
CA SER A 122 -0.01 -7.76 -5.98
C SER A 122 -1.29 -7.29 -6.68
N PHE A 123 -1.18 -6.79 -7.92
CA PHE A 123 -2.30 -6.39 -8.76
C PHE A 123 -3.24 -7.58 -9.02
N ILE A 124 -2.68 -8.69 -9.53
CA ILE A 124 -3.44 -9.90 -9.82
C ILE A 124 -4.14 -10.41 -8.56
N ALA A 125 -3.43 -10.52 -7.44
CA ALA A 125 -4.00 -11.00 -6.19
C ALA A 125 -5.14 -10.11 -5.67
N THR A 126 -5.00 -8.78 -5.83
CA THR A 126 -6.02 -7.80 -5.43
C THR A 126 -7.28 -7.92 -6.27
N PHE A 127 -7.14 -7.85 -7.61
CA PHE A 127 -8.29 -7.87 -8.51
C PHE A 127 -8.93 -9.26 -8.64
N TYR A 128 -8.14 -10.33 -8.60
CA TYR A 128 -8.67 -11.69 -8.51
C TYR A 128 -9.51 -11.87 -7.24
N GLY A 129 -9.10 -11.25 -6.12
CA GLY A 129 -9.89 -11.20 -4.89
C GLY A 129 -11.28 -10.57 -5.08
N ILE A 130 -11.36 -9.46 -5.81
CA ILE A 130 -12.64 -8.75 -6.09
C ILE A 130 -13.54 -9.61 -6.96
N ILE A 131 -12.99 -10.22 -8.02
CA ILE A 131 -13.74 -11.10 -8.91
C ILE A 131 -14.32 -12.26 -8.11
N LEU A 132 -13.51 -12.88 -7.23
CA LEU A 132 -13.96 -13.98 -6.39
C LEU A 132 -15.06 -13.57 -5.41
N GLU A 133 -14.97 -12.37 -4.82
CA GLU A 133 -15.97 -11.85 -3.87
C GLU A 133 -17.31 -11.52 -4.54
N ASN A 134 -17.29 -10.94 -5.75
CA ASN A 134 -18.49 -10.58 -6.49
C ASN A 134 -19.14 -11.80 -7.19
N SER A 135 -18.40 -12.89 -7.38
CA SER A 135 -18.89 -14.14 -7.97
C SER A 135 -19.72 -14.97 -6.97
N THR A 136 -20.76 -14.36 -6.40
CA THR A 136 -21.70 -15.03 -5.50
C THR A 136 -22.58 -16.03 -6.26
N LYS A 137 -22.10 -17.28 -6.44
CA LYS A 137 -22.91 -18.53 -6.44
C LYS A 137 -22.04 -19.75 -6.80
N LYS A 138 -21.84 -20.63 -5.80
CA LYS A 138 -21.58 -22.07 -5.93
C LYS A 138 -20.42 -22.45 -6.88
N ARG A 139 -19.15 -22.32 -6.46
CA ARG A 139 -18.06 -23.01 -7.16
C ARG A 139 -16.82 -23.31 -6.31
N ASN A 140 -16.30 -24.51 -6.59
CA ASN A 140 -15.07 -25.21 -6.21
C ASN A 140 -14.09 -24.58 -5.19
N ILE A 141 -13.81 -25.31 -4.10
CA ILE A 141 -12.82 -25.00 -3.05
C ILE A 141 -11.44 -24.62 -3.66
N ASN A 142 -11.07 -25.24 -4.78
CA ASN A 142 -9.82 -24.98 -5.49
C ASN A 142 -9.62 -23.51 -5.92
N PHE A 143 -10.67 -22.79 -6.33
CA PHE A 143 -10.53 -21.39 -6.75
C PHE A 143 -10.30 -20.43 -5.58
N ARG A 144 -10.84 -20.77 -4.39
CA ARG A 144 -10.59 -20.03 -3.16
C ARG A 144 -9.18 -20.27 -2.65
N LEU A 145 -8.70 -21.52 -2.70
CA LEU A 145 -7.31 -21.86 -2.41
C LEU A 145 -6.33 -21.14 -3.34
N LEU A 146 -6.65 -21.05 -4.65
CA LEU A 146 -5.83 -20.34 -5.62
C LEU A 146 -5.72 -18.83 -5.29
N GLY A 147 -6.81 -18.19 -4.85
CA GLY A 147 -6.78 -16.80 -4.40
C GLY A 147 -5.95 -16.58 -3.14
N VAL A 148 -5.99 -17.52 -2.18
CA VAL A 148 -5.12 -17.49 -1.00
C VAL A 148 -3.66 -17.70 -1.41
N PHE A 149 -3.39 -18.62 -2.34
CA PHE A 149 -2.04 -18.88 -2.85
C PHE A 149 -1.42 -17.62 -3.47
N PHE A 150 -2.13 -16.91 -4.35
CA PHE A 150 -1.60 -15.66 -4.94
C PHE A 150 -1.32 -14.57 -3.90
N ARG A 151 -2.16 -14.47 -2.86
CA ARG A 151 -1.90 -13.54 -1.75
C ARG A 151 -0.65 -13.94 -0.97
N LEU A 152 -0.52 -15.21 -0.61
CA LEU A 152 0.66 -15.72 0.10
C LEU A 152 1.94 -15.57 -0.73
N ALA A 153 1.90 -15.92 -2.02
CA ALA A 153 3.02 -15.77 -2.94
C ALA A 153 3.47 -14.31 -3.04
N SER A 154 2.53 -13.37 -3.12
CA SER A 154 2.86 -11.94 -3.17
C SER A 154 3.44 -11.42 -1.84
N ILE A 155 2.94 -11.85 -0.68
CA ILE A 155 3.58 -11.52 0.62
C ILE A 155 5.00 -12.05 0.67
N ILE A 156 5.18 -13.33 0.31
CA ILE A 156 6.49 -13.99 0.33
C ILE A 156 7.45 -13.26 -0.59
N ALA A 157 7.01 -12.90 -1.81
CA ALA A 157 7.80 -12.11 -2.74
C ALA A 157 8.21 -10.75 -2.15
N THR A 158 7.27 -10.03 -1.51
CA THR A 158 7.56 -8.73 -0.89
C THR A 158 8.48 -8.86 0.33
N VAL A 159 8.36 -9.93 1.12
CA VAL A 159 9.27 -10.19 2.26
C VAL A 159 10.66 -10.54 1.77
N ILE A 160 10.80 -11.44 0.80
CA ILE A 160 12.10 -11.79 0.20
C ILE A 160 12.75 -10.53 -0.39
N PHE A 161 11.96 -9.69 -1.04
CA PHE A 161 12.43 -8.42 -1.58
C PHE A 161 12.96 -7.49 -0.50
N LEU A 162 12.14 -7.20 0.51
CA LEU A 162 12.53 -6.30 1.60
C LEU A 162 13.78 -6.81 2.31
N PHE A 163 13.92 -8.13 2.41
CA PHE A 163 15.12 -8.76 2.94
C PHE A 163 16.33 -8.57 2.02
N ASN A 164 16.19 -8.77 0.70
CA ASN A 164 17.29 -8.53 -0.24
C ASN A 164 17.74 -7.06 -0.26
N ASP A 165 16.79 -6.13 -0.22
CA ASP A 165 17.09 -4.69 -0.17
C ASP A 165 17.81 -4.33 1.14
N PHE A 166 17.37 -4.91 2.26
CA PHE A 166 18.05 -4.79 3.55
C PHE A 166 19.48 -5.35 3.53
N ILE A 167 19.70 -6.53 2.94
CA ILE A 167 21.03 -7.12 2.79
C ILE A 167 21.93 -6.25 1.90
N LEU A 168 21.39 -5.66 0.82
CA LEU A 168 22.14 -4.80 -0.08
C LEU A 168 22.55 -3.48 0.63
N VAL A 169 21.69 -2.91 1.46
CA VAL A 169 22.01 -1.76 2.32
C VAL A 169 23.08 -2.12 3.35
N LEU A 170 22.99 -3.30 3.99
CA LEU A 170 24.01 -3.74 4.94
C LEU A 170 25.37 -3.99 4.26
N ASN A 171 25.39 -4.59 3.07
CA ASN A 171 26.63 -4.87 2.34
C ASN A 171 27.29 -3.61 1.79
N THR A 172 26.51 -2.59 1.40
CA THR A 172 27.05 -1.30 0.95
C THR A 172 27.62 -0.47 2.09
N HIS A 173 27.10 -0.62 3.32
CA HIS A 173 27.67 0.01 4.52
C HIS A 173 28.72 -0.86 5.26
N GLY A 174 28.86 -2.14 4.90
CA GLY A 174 29.86 -3.07 5.46
C GLY A 174 31.23 -3.06 4.77
N ASN A 175 31.38 -2.30 3.68
CA ASN A 175 32.66 -2.03 3.01
C ASN A 175 33.25 -0.68 3.48
N VAL A 176 33.41 -0.52 4.78
CA VAL A 176 34.26 0.52 5.40
C VAL A 176 35.23 -0.16 6.35
#